data_AF-A0A118K4I4-F1
#
_entry.id   AF-A0A118K4I4-F1
#
_cell.length_a   1.000
_cell.length_b   1.000
_cell.length_c   1.000
_cell.angle_alpha   90.00
_cell.angle_beta   90.00
_cell.angle_gamma   90.00
#
_symmetry.space_group_name_H-M   'P 1'
#
loop_
_entity.id
_entity.type
_entity.pdbx_description
1 polymer ?
#
loop_
_entity_poly.entity_id
_entity_poly.type
_entity_poly.pdbx_seq_one_letter_code
_entity_poly.pdbx_strand_id
1 'polypeptide(L)'
;MKSTKTGNVKLDVRVDGRVEIEGLVQDSDFFTNHASNKYKPKVQELAPPGNFNVSFNLPGRVDPRLVSPTFRNTGILEVVVMKHTLPHTQPVNPGTPVSTHL
;
A
#
# COMPACT_ATOMS: atom_id res chain seq x y z
N MET A 1 -9.93 1.61 11.39
CA MET A 1 -8.66 1.89 10.70
C MET A 1 -7.83 0.62 10.74
N LYS A 2 -7.35 0.12 9.60
CA LYS A 2 -6.42 -1.02 9.56
C LYS A 2 -5.03 -0.45 9.26
N SER A 3 -4.10 -0.61 10.21
CA SER A 3 -2.69 -0.30 10.02
C SER A 3 -1.95 -1.64 10.01
N THR A 4 -1.34 -1.98 8.89
CA THR A 4 -0.50 -3.18 8.76
C THR A 4 0.96 -2.72 8.84
N LYS A 5 1.70 -3.23 9.84
CA LYS A 5 3.12 -2.94 10.03
C LYS A 5 3.92 -4.15 9.55
N THR A 6 4.58 -4.01 8.41
CA THR A 6 5.45 -5.05 7.85
C THR A 6 6.80 -4.38 7.59
N GLY A 7 7.78 -4.63 8.45
CA GLY A 7 9.04 -3.86 8.45
C GLY A 7 8.86 -2.40 8.88
N ASN A 8 9.86 -1.57 8.58
CA ASN A 8 9.92 -0.14 8.88
C ASN A 8 8.89 0.71 8.09
N VAL A 9 7.80 0.10 7.58
CA VAL A 9 6.80 0.73 6.72
C VAL A 9 5.40 0.54 7.33
N LYS A 10 4.63 1.62 7.28
CA LYS A 10 3.24 1.74 7.71
C LYS A 10 2.39 2.16 6.51
N LEU A 11 1.26 1.48 6.32
CA LEU A 11 0.28 1.77 5.29
C LEU A 11 -1.08 2.11 5.95
N ASP A 12 -1.68 3.22 5.51
CA ASP A 12 -3.07 3.59 5.80
C ASP A 12 -3.85 3.75 4.48
N VAL A 13 -5.02 3.10 4.42
CA VAL A 13 -5.92 3.19 3.27
C VAL A 13 -7.30 3.56 3.80
N ARG A 14 -7.81 4.70 3.33
CA ARG A 14 -9.06 5.29 3.80
C ARG A 14 -10.21 5.02 2.83
N VAL A 15 -11.44 5.05 3.35
CA VAL A 15 -12.66 4.75 2.57
C VAL A 15 -12.82 5.68 1.36
N ASP A 16 -12.36 6.93 1.46
CA ASP A 16 -12.39 7.94 0.40
C ASP A 16 -11.36 7.69 -0.71
N GLY A 17 -10.53 6.65 -0.60
CA GLY A 17 -9.49 6.33 -1.57
C GLY A 17 -8.15 6.99 -1.26
N ARG A 18 -8.01 7.76 -0.17
CA ARG A 18 -6.72 8.31 0.24
C ARG A 18 -5.82 7.19 0.76
N VAL A 19 -4.59 7.16 0.25
CA VAL A 19 -3.53 6.24 0.64
C VAL A 19 -2.38 7.05 1.24
N GLU A 20 -1.85 6.58 2.37
CA GLU A 20 -0.70 7.15 3.05
C GLU A 20 0.29 6.04 3.42
N ILE A 21 1.53 6.21 2.97
CA ILE A 21 2.63 5.27 3.18
C ILE A 21 3.73 6.02 3.91
N GLU A 22 4.06 5.56 5.12
CA GLU A 22 5.13 6.12 5.94
C GLU A 22 6.19 5.06 6.14
N GLY A 23 7.46 5.43 6.18
CA GLY A 23 8.48 4.48 6.60
C GLY A 23 9.83 5.11 6.89
N LEU A 24 10.78 4.24 7.22
CA LEU A 24 12.18 4.59 7.45
C LEU A 24 13.06 3.76 6.50
N VAL A 25 13.79 4.45 5.62
CA VAL A 25 14.90 3.85 4.88
C VAL A 25 16.12 3.86 5.80
N GLN A 26 16.61 2.68 6.16
CA GLN A 26 17.85 2.52 6.91
C GLN A 26 19.03 2.39 5.94
N ASP A 27 20.22 2.79 6.38
CA ASP A 27 21.44 2.48 5.63
C ASP A 27 21.55 0.97 5.44
N SER A 28 21.97 0.55 4.24
CA SER A 28 22.24 -0.86 4.03
C SER A 28 23.48 -1.27 4.83
N ASP A 29 23.44 -2.45 5.42
CA ASP A 29 24.58 -3.05 6.15
C ASP A 29 25.87 -3.12 5.31
N PHE A 30 25.73 -3.02 3.99
CA PHE A 30 26.82 -2.94 3.03
C PHE A 30 27.69 -1.69 3.23
N PHE A 31 27.09 -0.52 3.50
CA PHE A 31 27.85 0.72 3.75
C PHE A 31 28.50 0.71 5.13
N THR A 32 27.82 0.18 6.15
CA THR A 32 28.32 0.13 7.53
C THR A 32 29.46 -0.88 7.74
N ASN A 33 29.44 -2.03 7.07
CA ASN A 33 30.47 -3.07 7.23
C ASN A 33 31.68 -2.93 6.29
N HIS A 34 31.51 -2.33 5.09
CA HIS A 34 32.60 -2.18 4.12
C HIS A 34 33.26 -0.79 4.12
N ALA A 35 32.69 0.20 4.81
CA ALA A 35 33.36 1.45 5.12
C ALA A 35 34.41 1.24 6.24
N SER A 36 35.42 0.40 5.98
CA SER A 36 36.72 0.68 6.57
C SER A 36 37.02 2.15 6.23
N ASN A 37 37.48 2.93 7.20
CA ASN A 37 37.68 4.39 7.15
C ASN A 37 38.55 4.91 5.96
N LYS A 38 38.97 4.03 5.04
CA LYS A 38 39.83 4.26 3.88
C LYS A 38 39.09 4.36 2.53
N TYR A 39 37.88 3.80 2.41
CA TYR A 39 37.11 3.86 1.15
C TYR A 39 35.73 4.47 1.41
N LYS A 40 35.66 5.81 1.34
CA LYS A 40 34.38 6.52 1.24
C LYS A 40 33.94 6.50 -0.23
N PRO A 41 32.72 6.06 -0.55
CA PRO A 41 32.20 6.21 -1.91
C PRO A 41 32.26 7.69 -2.31
N LYS A 42 32.89 7.98 -3.46
CA LYS A 42 33.19 9.35 -3.92
C LYS A 42 31.93 10.10 -4.40
N VAL A 43 30.87 9.37 -4.71
CA VAL A 43 29.53 9.87 -5.06
C VAL A 43 28.52 8.97 -4.36
N GLN A 44 27.70 9.54 -3.47
CA GLN A 44 26.52 8.88 -2.92
C GLN A 44 25.34 9.26 -3.83
N GLU A 45 25.10 8.48 -4.88
CA GLU A 45 23.98 8.69 -5.82
C GLU A 45 22.64 8.15 -5.29
N LEU A 46 22.63 7.66 -4.06
CA LEU A 46 21.44 7.11 -3.41
C LEU A 46 20.80 8.17 -2.52
N ALA A 47 19.46 8.13 -2.45
CA ALA A 47 18.72 8.95 -1.50
C ALA A 47 19.25 8.67 -0.08
N PRO A 48 19.42 9.72 0.75
CA PRO A 48 19.90 9.54 2.11
C PRO A 48 18.93 8.66 2.91
N PRO A 49 19.45 7.87 3.87
CA PRO A 49 18.59 7.18 4.83
C PRO A 49 17.72 8.21 5.56
N GLY A 50 16.51 7.81 5.92
CA GLY A 50 15.59 8.71 6.59
C GLY A 50 14.14 8.33 6.43
N ASN A 51 13.31 9.12 7.11
CA ASN A 51 11.87 8.98 7.04
C ASN A 51 11.37 9.38 5.66
N PHE A 52 10.41 8.63 5.13
CA PHE A 52 9.67 9.00 3.94
C PHE A 52 8.17 8.95 4.23
N ASN A 53 7.43 9.81 3.54
CA ASN A 53 5.98 9.81 3.47
C ASN A 53 5.57 9.96 2.01
N VAL A 54 4.66 9.11 1.55
CA VAL A 54 4.05 9.18 0.23
C VAL A 54 2.54 9.14 0.41
N SER A 55 1.84 10.06 -0.24
CA SER A 55 0.38 10.11 -0.21
C SER A 55 -0.20 10.36 -1.60
N PHE A 56 -1.29 9.66 -1.90
CA PHE A 56 -2.01 9.80 -3.16
C PHE A 56 -3.47 9.36 -2.99
N ASN A 57 -4.30 9.63 -3.99
CA ASN A 57 -5.71 9.26 -3.99
C ASN A 57 -6.00 8.25 -5.10
N LEU A 58 -6.71 7.19 -4.76
CA LEU A 58 -7.28 6.26 -5.73
C LEU A 58 -8.54 6.84 -6.37
N PRO A 59 -8.89 6.44 -7.60
CA PRO A 59 -10.09 6.90 -8.30
C PRO A 59 -11.35 6.28 -7.69
N GLY A 60 -11.79 6.84 -6.56
CA GLY A 60 -13.04 6.53 -5.88
C GLY A 60 -12.89 5.75 -4.58
N ARG A 61 -14.05 5.41 -4.00
CA ARG A 61 -14.12 4.73 -2.70
C ARG A 61 -13.60 3.30 -2.76
N VAL A 62 -12.99 2.88 -1.66
CA VAL A 62 -12.44 1.54 -1.45
C VAL A 62 -13.03 0.91 -0.20
N ASP A 63 -12.91 -0.41 -0.05
CA ASP A 63 -13.20 -1.09 1.21
C ASP A 63 -11.88 -1.31 1.99
N PRO A 64 -11.59 -0.52 3.05
CA PRO A 64 -10.37 -0.68 3.83
C PRO A 64 -10.25 -2.04 4.52
N ARG A 65 -11.33 -2.83 4.59
CA ARG A 65 -11.29 -4.18 5.15
C ARG A 65 -10.68 -5.19 4.19
N LEU A 66 -10.64 -4.86 2.89
CA LEU A 66 -10.17 -5.70 1.79
C LEU A 66 -8.87 -5.12 1.20
N VAL A 67 -7.90 -4.87 2.08
CA VAL A 67 -6.56 -4.40 1.74
C VAL A 67 -5.56 -5.53 1.99
N SER A 68 -4.73 -5.84 1.00
CA SER A 68 -3.71 -6.90 1.07
C SER A 68 -2.33 -6.35 0.70
N PRO A 69 -1.52 -5.95 1.70
CA PRO A 69 -0.15 -5.50 1.47
C PRO A 69 0.83 -6.67 1.44
N THR A 70 1.80 -6.63 0.52
CA THR A 70 2.90 -7.59 0.40
C THR A 70 4.21 -6.84 0.25
N PHE A 71 5.17 -7.09 1.14
CA PHE A 71 6.53 -6.59 0.99
C PHE A 71 7.40 -7.70 0.41
N ARG A 72 7.83 -7.53 -0.84
CA ARG A 72 8.68 -8.50 -1.53
C ARG A 72 10.11 -8.38 -1.01
N ASN A 73 10.83 -9.50 -0.99
CA ASN A 73 12.27 -9.54 -0.63
C ASN A 73 13.16 -8.68 -1.54
N THR A 74 12.64 -8.24 -2.69
CA THR A 74 13.29 -7.30 -3.61
C THR A 74 13.15 -5.83 -3.19
N GLY A 75 12.50 -5.52 -2.07
CA GLY A 75 12.27 -4.15 -1.59
C GLY A 75 11.05 -3.46 -2.22
N ILE A 76 10.16 -4.22 -2.86
CA ILE A 76 8.93 -3.70 -3.48
C ILE A 76 7.75 -3.88 -2.52
N LEU A 77 7.06 -2.79 -2.20
CA LEU A 77 5.75 -2.82 -1.55
C LEU A 77 4.65 -2.89 -2.61
N GLU A 78 3.90 -3.98 -2.62
CA GLU A 78 2.72 -4.18 -3.46
C GLU A 78 1.46 -4.16 -2.57
N VAL A 79 0.44 -3.42 -2.98
CA VAL A 79 -0.80 -3.28 -2.21
C VAL A 79 -1.99 -3.48 -3.13
N VAL A 80 -2.81 -4.49 -2.84
CA VAL A 80 -4.09 -4.71 -3.51
C VAL A 80 -5.21 -4.13 -2.65
N VAL A 81 -6.05 -3.28 -3.25
CA VAL A 81 -7.17 -2.61 -2.59
C VAL A 81 -8.44 -2.86 -3.39
N MET A 82 -9.49 -3.38 -2.76
CA MET A 82 -10.76 -3.59 -3.44
C MET A 82 -11.58 -2.30 -3.51
N LYS A 83 -12.08 -1.99 -4.71
CA LYS A 83 -13.02 -0.89 -4.92
C LYS A 83 -14.32 -1.19 -4.17
N HIS A 84 -14.87 -0.17 -3.52
CA HIS A 84 -16.17 -0.29 -2.89
C HIS A 84 -17.26 -0.30 -3.96
N THR A 85 -17.74 -1.50 -4.30
CA THR A 85 -18.95 -1.65 -5.09
C THR A 85 -20.15 -1.52 -4.16
N LEU A 86 -20.91 -0.43 -4.28
CA LEU A 86 -22.31 -0.52 -3.86
C LEU A 86 -22.91 -1.66 -4.69
N PRO A 87 -23.72 -2.56 -4.11
CA PRO A 87 -24.47 -3.51 -4.91
C PRO A 87 -25.14 -2.70 -6.01
N HIS A 88 -24.93 -3.11 -7.26
CA HIS A 88 -25.68 -2.55 -8.37
C HIS A 88 -27.13 -2.92 -8.10
N THR A 89 -27.85 -2.04 -7.40
CA THR A 89 -29.30 -2.08 -7.38
C THR A 89 -29.67 -1.78 -8.81
N GLN A 90 -29.78 -2.83 -9.63
CA GLN A 90 -30.63 -2.73 -10.79
C GLN A 90 -31.96 -2.22 -10.24
N PRO A 91 -32.54 -1.16 -10.81
CA PRO A 91 -33.93 -0.86 -10.51
C PRO A 91 -34.67 -2.17 -10.78
N VAL A 92 -35.29 -2.74 -9.73
CA VAL A 92 -36.18 -3.88 -9.88
C VAL A 92 -37.18 -3.45 -10.95
N ASN A 93 -37.03 -4.01 -12.15
CA ASN A 93 -37.99 -3.81 -13.20
C ASN A 93 -39.24 -4.54 -12.72
N PRO A 94 -40.41 -3.88 -12.58
CA PRO A 94 -41.62 -4.46 -11.99
C PRO A 94 -42.24 -5.61 -12.81
N GLY A 95 -41.51 -6.19 -13.77
CA GLY A 95 -41.99 -7.20 -14.71
C GLY A 95 -41.21 -8.51 -14.74
N THR A 96 -40.30 -8.78 -13.80
CA THR A 96 -39.62 -10.09 -13.77
C THR A 96 -40.36 -11.07 -12.84
N PRO A 97 -41.04 -12.12 -13.36
CA PRO A 97 -41.64 -13.13 -12.52
C PRO A 97 -40.52 -13.94 -11.83
N VAL A 98 -40.56 -13.97 -10.50
CA VAL A 98 -39.70 -14.82 -9.68
C VAL A 98 -40.11 -16.28 -9.94
N SER A 99 -39.23 -17.07 -10.56
CA SER A 99 -39.45 -18.50 -10.72
C SER A 99 -39.24 -19.20 -9.38
N THR A 100 -40.33 -19.42 -8.65
CA THR A 100 -40.36 -20.25 -7.44
C THR A 100 -40.32 -21.71 -7.89
N HIS A 101 -39.14 -22.34 -7.87
CA HIS A 101 -39.07 -23.78 -8.01
C HIS A 101 -39.24 -24.42 -6.62
N LEU A 102 -40.23 -25.31 -6.51
CA LEU A 102 -40.49 -26.21 -5.39
C LEU A 102 -39.31 -27.18 -5.17
#